data_AF-A0A7V8WLS8-F1
#
_entry.id   AF-A0A7V8WLS8-F1
#
_cell.length_a   1.000
_cell.length_b   1.000
_cell.length_c   1.000
_cell.angle_alpha   90.00
_cell.angle_beta   90.00
_cell.angle_gamma   90.00
#
_symmetry.space_group_name_H-M   'P 1'
#
loop_
_entity.id
_entity.type
_entity.pdbx_description
1 polymer ?
#
loop_
_entity_poly.entity_id
_entity_poly.type
_entity_poly.pdbx_seq_one_letter_code
_entity_poly.pdbx_strand_id
1 'polypeptide(L)'
;MKIEARCETCARIFSLSQVGPDAQTPGRCPFCGARFARHYTTVLMEIIPQAGGSADAFIHALSRIQAMDTGFDIDIKGLLAEVTKQLRAHDQHTPAG
;
A
#
# COMPACT_ATOMS: atom_id res chain seq x y z
N MET A 1 5.20 -7.34 2.23
CA MET A 1 5.52 -6.03 1.60
C MET A 1 5.46 -4.85 2.59
N LYS A 2 6.20 -3.74 2.35
CA LYS A 2 6.14 -2.49 3.15
C LYS A 2 5.39 -1.41 2.37
N ILE A 3 4.30 -0.89 2.94
CA ILE A 3 3.55 0.24 2.35
C ILE A 3 3.99 1.53 3.04
N GLU A 4 4.46 2.50 2.25
CA GLU A 4 4.95 3.79 2.75
C GLU A 4 3.95 4.90 2.45
N ALA A 5 3.87 5.87 3.35
CA ALA A 5 3.06 7.07 3.19
C ALA A 5 3.88 8.32 3.50
N ARG A 6 3.46 9.45 2.92
CA ARG A 6 4.06 10.76 3.14
C ARG A 6 3.15 11.58 4.04
N CYS A 7 3.72 12.16 5.11
CA CYS A 7 2.97 13.09 5.95
C CYS A 7 2.75 14.41 5.20
N GLU A 8 1.51 14.87 5.12
CA GLU A 8 1.20 16.16 4.47
C GLU A 8 1.72 17.38 5.25
N THR A 9 1.90 17.24 6.57
CA THR A 9 2.39 18.34 7.42
C THR A 9 3.91 18.52 7.36
N CYS A 10 4.69 17.43 7.46
CA CYS A 10 6.16 17.51 7.54
C CYS A 10 6.89 16.88 6.34
N ALA A 11 6.15 16.41 5.33
CA ALA A 11 6.64 15.81 4.09
C ALA A 11 7.53 14.56 4.24
N ARG A 12 7.76 14.05 5.45
CA ARG A 12 8.55 12.85 5.70
C ARG A 12 7.78 11.59 5.34
N ILE A 13 8.52 10.61 4.83
CA ILE A 13 8.02 9.28 4.49
C ILE A 13 8.12 8.37 5.72
N PHE A 14 7.06 7.62 6.00
CA PHE A 14 7.00 6.63 7.07
C PHE A 14 6.34 5.34 6.57
N SER A 15 6.62 4.23 7.25
CA SER A 15 5.90 2.98 7.04
C SER A 15 4.51 3.08 7.64
N LEU A 16 3.47 2.66 6.94
CA LEU A 16 2.14 2.66 7.53
C LEU A 16 2.03 1.73 8.76
N SER A 17 2.90 0.72 8.87
CA SER A 17 3.02 -0.10 10.09
C SER A 17 3.47 0.68 11.33
N GLN A 18 4.15 1.83 11.17
CA GLN A 18 4.62 2.66 12.28
C GLN A 18 3.54 3.54 12.89
N VAL A 19 2.35 3.60 12.29
CA VAL A 19 1.24 4.46 12.75
C VAL A 19 -0.05 3.68 13.00
N GLY A 20 0.06 2.35 12.97
CA GLY A 20 -1.02 1.42 13.29
C GLY A 20 -1.38 1.43 14.79
N PRO A 21 -2.35 0.57 15.18
CA PRO A 21 -2.85 0.47 16.55
C PRO A 21 -1.79 0.06 17.56
N ASP A 22 -0.83 -0.78 17.15
CA ASP A 22 0.28 -1.24 18.00
C ASP A 22 1.44 -0.22 18.05
N ALA A 23 1.32 0.91 17.34
CA ALA A 23 2.31 1.96 17.40
C ALA A 23 2.21 2.71 18.74
N GLN A 24 3.34 3.27 19.17
CA GLN A 24 3.38 4.11 20.39
C GLN A 24 2.47 5.35 20.28
N THR A 25 2.17 5.82 19.06
CA THR A 25 1.26 6.96 18.82
C THR A 25 0.33 6.68 17.62
N PRO A 26 -0.73 5.88 17.81
CA PRO A 26 -1.66 5.54 16.74
C PRO A 26 -2.32 6.79 16.16
N GLY A 27 -2.49 6.81 14.83
CA GLY A 27 -3.17 7.93 14.16
C GLY A 27 -2.38 9.24 14.18
N ARG A 28 -1.06 9.20 14.46
CA ARG A 28 -0.19 10.38 14.42
C ARG A 28 1.05 10.14 13.57
N CYS A 29 1.57 11.21 12.98
CA CYS A 29 2.86 11.19 12.32
C CYS A 29 3.97 10.89 13.35
N PRO A 30 4.83 9.89 13.11
CA PRO A 30 5.89 9.51 14.05
C PRO A 30 7.01 10.56 14.16
N PHE A 31 7.04 11.55 13.25
CA PHE A 31 8.08 12.57 13.20
C PHE A 31 7.66 13.93 13.74
N CYS A 32 6.41 14.35 13.50
CA CYS A 32 5.93 15.68 13.88
C CYS A 32 4.70 15.67 14.80
N GLY A 33 4.12 14.50 15.07
CA GLY A 33 2.96 14.37 15.96
C GLY A 33 1.62 14.84 15.38
N ALA A 34 1.60 15.30 14.12
CA ALA A 34 0.38 15.69 13.41
C ALA A 34 -0.65 14.55 13.43
N ARG A 35 -1.92 14.88 13.70
CA ARG A 35 -3.03 13.91 13.72
C ARG A 35 -3.47 13.62 12.29
N PHE A 36 -3.64 12.34 11.97
CA PHE A 36 -4.34 11.94 10.76
C PHE A 36 -5.87 12.04 10.96
N ALA A 37 -6.63 12.01 9.86
CA ALA A 37 -8.09 12.17 9.91
C ALA A 37 -8.77 11.13 10.83
N ARG A 38 -9.93 11.45 11.43
CA ARG A 38 -10.58 10.56 12.42
C ARG A 38 -10.95 9.18 11.86
N HIS A 39 -11.32 9.10 10.58
CA HIS A 39 -11.65 7.83 9.90
C HIS A 39 -10.42 7.06 9.42
N TYR A 40 -9.23 7.65 9.59
CA TYR A 40 -7.96 7.12 9.10
C TYR A 40 -7.51 5.89 9.88
N THR A 41 -7.76 5.79 11.19
CA THR A 41 -7.19 4.72 12.01
C THR A 41 -7.94 3.39 11.88
N THR A 42 -9.26 3.43 11.70
CA THR A 42 -10.10 2.21 11.70
C THR A 42 -10.00 1.44 10.38
N VAL A 43 -10.05 2.14 9.25
CA VAL A 43 -9.99 1.54 7.90
C VAL A 43 -8.59 0.98 7.59
N LEU A 44 -7.57 1.68 8.06
CA LEU A 44 -6.16 1.36 7.79
C LEU A 44 -5.71 0.07 8.49
N MET A 45 -6.36 -0.30 9.59
CA MET A 45 -6.11 -1.55 10.33
C MET A 45 -6.52 -2.80 9.55
N GLU A 46 -7.63 -2.74 8.82
CA GLU A 46 -8.13 -3.88 8.06
C GLU A 46 -7.44 -3.94 6.69
N ILE A 47 -7.34 -2.80 6.02
CA ILE A 47 -6.93 -2.76 4.61
C ILE A 47 -5.41 -2.96 4.45
N ILE A 48 -4.56 -2.49 5.36
CA ILE A 48 -3.11 -2.63 5.18
C ILE A 48 -2.66 -4.09 5.23
N PRO A 49 -2.98 -4.88 6.27
CA PRO A 49 -2.55 -6.27 6.32
C PRO A 49 -3.12 -7.05 5.13
N GLN A 50 -4.36 -6.77 4.74
CA GLN A 50 -5.00 -7.38 3.58
C GLN A 50 -4.25 -7.03 2.28
N ALA A 51 -4.00 -5.75 2.01
CA ALA A 51 -3.26 -5.32 0.82
C ALA A 51 -1.84 -5.88 0.79
N GLY A 52 -1.16 -5.91 1.94
CA GLY A 52 0.17 -6.53 2.09
C GLY A 52 0.15 -8.03 1.76
N GLY A 53 -0.80 -8.77 2.33
CA GLY A 53 -0.95 -10.21 2.09
C GLY A 53 -1.34 -10.53 0.64
N SER A 54 -2.24 -9.76 0.04
CA SER A 54 -2.61 -9.91 -1.38
C SER A 54 -1.44 -9.63 -2.32
N ALA A 55 -0.62 -8.61 -2.03
CA ALA A 55 0.59 -8.33 -2.80
C ALA A 55 1.61 -9.47 -2.70
N ASP A 56 1.85 -10.00 -1.50
CA ASP A 56 2.76 -11.12 -1.28
C ASP A 56 2.27 -12.39 -2.03
N ALA A 57 0.96 -12.67 -2.00
CA ALA A 57 0.35 -13.78 -2.74
C ALA A 57 0.48 -13.61 -4.26
N PHE A 58 0.25 -12.41 -4.77
CA PHE A 58 0.41 -12.07 -6.19
C PHE A 58 1.85 -12.27 -6.66
N ILE A 59 2.83 -11.75 -5.92
CA ILE A 59 4.25 -11.93 -6.21
C ILE A 59 4.60 -13.42 -6.23
N HIS A 60 4.15 -14.19 -5.23
CA HIS A 60 4.44 -15.60 -5.14
C HIS A 60 3.85 -16.40 -6.32
N ALA A 61 2.63 -16.08 -6.74
CA ALA A 61 2.01 -16.71 -7.92
C ALA A 61 2.80 -16.41 -9.21
N LEU A 62 3.19 -15.15 -9.43
CA LEU A 62 3.97 -14.77 -10.62
C LEU A 62 5.36 -15.39 -10.64
N SER A 63 6.06 -15.41 -9.50
CA SER A 63 7.37 -16.06 -9.40
C SER A 63 7.30 -17.54 -9.75
N ARG A 64 6.20 -18.22 -9.39
CA ARG A 64 5.99 -19.63 -9.79
C ARG A 64 5.81 -19.79 -11.30
N ILE A 65 5.10 -18.88 -11.96
CA ILE A 65 4.93 -18.91 -13.42
C ILE A 65 6.28 -18.64 -14.11
N GLN A 66 7.07 -17.66 -13.63
CA GLN A 66 8.40 -17.38 -14.17
C GLN A 66 9.39 -18.53 -13.97
N ALA A 67 9.25 -19.28 -12.87
CA ALA A 67 10.11 -20.43 -12.60
C ALA A 67 9.81 -21.64 -13.52
N MET A 68 8.69 -21.62 -14.25
CA MET A 68 8.37 -22.66 -15.21
C MET A 68 9.09 -22.40 -16.54
N ASP A 69 9.68 -23.44 -17.12
CA ASP A 69 10.18 -23.39 -18.51
C ASP A 69 8.98 -23.34 -19.46
N THR A 70 8.63 -22.12 -19.85
CA THR A 70 7.35 -21.78 -20.47
C THR A 70 7.47 -21.35 -21.93
N GLY A 71 8.70 -21.08 -22.40
CA GLY A 71 8.95 -20.51 -23.72
C GLY A 71 8.40 -19.08 -23.89
N PHE A 72 8.03 -18.40 -22.81
CA PHE A 72 7.62 -17.00 -22.81
C PHE A 72 8.26 -16.23 -21.65
N ASP A 73 8.42 -14.91 -21.84
CA ASP A 73 8.80 -14.00 -20.78
C ASP A 73 7.58 -13.20 -20.31
N ILE A 74 7.43 -13.07 -19.00
CA ILE A 74 6.39 -12.20 -18.42
C ILE A 74 6.88 -10.76 -18.47
N ASP A 75 6.13 -9.88 -19.14
CA ASP A 75 6.38 -8.43 -19.10
C ASP A 75 5.95 -7.84 -17.75
N ILE A 76 6.84 -7.94 -16.76
CA ILE A 76 6.63 -7.37 -15.43
C ILE A 76 6.48 -5.85 -15.47
N LYS A 77 7.15 -5.16 -16.40
CA LYS A 77 7.06 -3.68 -16.49
C LYS A 77 5.68 -3.26 -16.97
N GLY A 78 5.17 -3.88 -18.03
CA GLY A 78 3.82 -3.64 -18.53
C GLY A 78 2.74 -3.98 -17.49
N LEU A 79 2.90 -5.10 -16.79
CA LEU A 79 2.01 -5.49 -15.71
C LEU A 79 1.96 -4.45 -14.58
N LEU A 80 3.10 -3.98 -14.09
CA LEU A 80 3.16 -2.96 -13.03
C LEU A 80 2.61 -1.60 -13.50
N ALA A 81 2.78 -1.26 -14.77
CA ALA A 81 2.20 -0.06 -15.36
C ALA A 81 0.66 -0.12 -15.36
N GLU A 82 0.07 -1.27 -15.71
CA GLU A 82 -1.38 -1.46 -15.70
C GLU A 82 -1.95 -1.46 -14.29
N VAL A 83 -1.30 -2.11 -13.32
CA VAL A 83 -1.69 -2.03 -11.89
C VAL A 83 -1.68 -0.57 -11.41
N THR A 84 -0.63 0.20 -11.75
CA THR A 84 -0.53 1.62 -11.39
C THR A 84 -1.68 2.44 -11.99
N LYS A 85 -2.03 2.17 -13.25
CA LYS A 85 -3.14 2.84 -13.95
C LYS A 85 -4.48 2.56 -13.27
N GLN A 86 -4.75 1.31 -12.90
CA GLN A 86 -6.01 0.94 -12.23
C GLN A 86 -6.13 1.56 -10.85
N LEU A 87 -5.04 1.59 -10.06
CA LEU A 87 -5.03 2.24 -8.74
C LEU A 87 -5.37 3.73 -8.84
N ARG A 88 -4.77 4.45 -9.81
CA ARG A 88 -5.05 5.89 -10.02
C ARG A 88 -6.48 6.16 -10.49
N ALA A 89 -7.04 5.29 -11.32
CA ALA A 89 -8.42 5.43 -11.80
C ALA A 89 -9.44 5.27 -10.66
N HIS A 90 -9.13 4.44 -9.66
CA HIS A 90 -9.97 4.22 -8.48
C HIS A 90 -9.99 5.44 -7.54
N ASP A 91 -8.85 6.12 -7.34
CA ASP A 91 -8.77 7.34 -6.54
C ASP A 91 -9.65 8.48 -7.10
N GLN A 92 -9.86 8.52 -8.43
CA GLN A 92 -10.68 9.55 -9.09
C GLN A 92 -12.20 9.33 -8.95
N HIS A 93 -12.64 8.16 -8.49
CA HIS A 93 -14.07 7.80 -8.38
C HIS A 93 -14.62 7.83 -6.95
N THR A 94 -13.81 8.20 -5.95
CA THR A 94 -14.30 8.39 -4.57
C THR A 94 -14.71 9.85 -4.38
N PRO A 95 -16.01 10.21 -4.36
CA PRO A 95 -16.42 11.57 -4.04
C PRO A 95 -16.03 11.88 -2.59
N ALA A 96 -15.44 13.05 -2.37
CA ALA A 96 -15.21 13.60 -1.03
C ALA A 96 -16.55 13.69 -0.29
N GLY A 97 -16.75 12.80 0.69
CA GLY A 97 -17.85 12.82 1.63
C GLY A 97 -17.45 13.51 2.92
#